data_AF-A0A8T3VQX9-F1
#
_entry.id   AF-A0A8T3VQX9-F1
#
_cell.length_a   1.000
_cell.length_b   1.000
_cell.length_c   1.000
_cell.angle_alpha   90.00
_cell.angle_beta   90.00
_cell.angle_gamma   90.00
#
_symmetry.space_group_name_H-M   'P 1'
#
loop_
_entity.id
_entity.type
_entity.pdbx_description
1 polymer ?
#
loop_
_entity_poly.entity_id
_entity_poly.type
_entity_poly.pdbx_seq_one_letter_code
_entity_poly.pdbx_strand_id
1 'polypeptide(L)'
;MSKFCPNCGHENKDVATFCGNCGSKLVSSNFNSNFRDTGSSTNGSTTTSTTTTTKTSSTSSSDDLGSVCCGVLIILFIIILIMSIG
;
A
#
# COMPACT_ATOMS: atom_id res chain seq x y z
N MET A 1 -12.89 -22.08 7.53
CA MET A 1 -13.73 -21.56 6.44
C MET A 1 -13.03 -20.30 5.89
N SER A 2 -13.61 -19.62 4.91
CA SER A 2 -13.14 -18.34 4.41
C SER A 2 -14.32 -17.38 4.27
N LYS A 3 -14.04 -16.07 4.33
CA LYS A 3 -15.01 -15.01 4.13
C LYS A 3 -14.53 -14.03 3.07
N PHE A 4 -15.46 -13.53 2.26
CA PHE A 4 -15.16 -12.51 1.27
C PHE A 4 -15.29 -11.12 1.88
N CYS A 5 -14.40 -10.22 1.49
CA CYS A 5 -14.45 -8.83 1.92
C CYS A 5 -15.67 -8.14 1.28
N PRO A 6 -16.57 -7.53 2.07
CA PRO A 6 -17.74 -6.84 1.50
C PRO A 6 -17.38 -5.55 0.76
N ASN A 7 -16.14 -5.04 0.91
CA ASN A 7 -15.69 -3.81 0.26
C ASN A 7 -15.00 -4.06 -1.09
N CYS A 8 -14.28 -5.18 -1.24
CA CYS A 8 -13.48 -5.44 -2.45
C CYS A 8 -13.61 -6.85 -3.03
N GLY A 9 -14.38 -7.74 -2.39
CA GLY A 9 -14.55 -9.13 -2.84
C GLY A 9 -13.34 -10.04 -2.61
N HIS A 10 -12.28 -9.59 -1.94
CA HIS A 10 -11.11 -10.45 -1.67
C HIS A 10 -11.45 -11.56 -0.66
N GLU A 11 -11.02 -12.78 -0.95
CA GLU A 11 -11.14 -13.90 -0.03
C GLU A 11 -10.16 -13.74 1.13
N ASN A 12 -10.68 -13.74 2.34
CA ASN A 12 -9.91 -13.62 3.56
C ASN A 12 -10.20 -14.81 4.48
N LYS A 13 -9.26 -15.12 5.37
CA LYS A 13 -9.43 -16.14 6.41
C LYS A 13 -10.56 -15.72 7.37
N ASP A 14 -11.30 -16.66 7.94
CA ASP A 14 -12.36 -16.33 8.91
C ASP A 14 -11.83 -15.55 10.12
N VAL A 15 -10.62 -15.90 10.56
CA VAL A 15 -9.94 -15.26 11.70
C VAL A 15 -9.39 -13.87 11.38
N ALA A 16 -9.39 -13.44 10.11
CA ALA A 16 -8.85 -12.14 9.73
C ALA A 16 -9.76 -10.99 10.21
N THR A 17 -9.23 -10.09 11.02
CA THR A 17 -9.94 -8.89 11.50
C THR A 17 -10.00 -7.78 10.45
N PHE A 18 -9.03 -7.76 9.53
CA PHE A 18 -8.91 -6.78 8.44
C PHE A 18 -8.67 -7.49 7.11
N CYS A 19 -9.09 -6.84 6.02
CA CYS A 19 -8.86 -7.32 4.67
C CYS A 19 -7.38 -7.14 4.29
N GLY A 20 -6.73 -8.22 3.88
CA GLY A 20 -5.33 -8.18 3.41
C GLY A 20 -5.14 -7.41 2.10
N ASN A 21 -6.22 -7.20 1.33
CA ASN A 21 -6.17 -6.50 0.04
C ASN A 21 -6.47 -5.00 0.16
N CYS A 22 -7.52 -4.62 0.90
CA CYS A 22 -8.00 -3.23 0.95
C CYS A 22 -7.94 -2.59 2.35
N GLY A 23 -7.51 -3.32 3.38
CA GLY A 23 -7.41 -2.82 4.76
C GLY A 23 -8.74 -2.63 5.49
N SER A 24 -9.89 -2.84 4.83
CA SER A 24 -11.21 -2.69 5.47
C SER A 24 -11.42 -3.71 6.59
N LYS A 25 -12.08 -3.31 7.68
CA LYS A 25 -12.45 -4.20 8.78
C LYS A 25 -13.40 -5.29 8.31
N LEU A 26 -13.05 -6.54 8.58
CA LEU A 26 -13.88 -7.71 8.36
C LEU A 26 -14.62 -7.96 9.67
N VAL A 27 -15.78 -7.33 9.84
CA VAL A 27 -16.58 -7.41 11.07
C VAL A 27 -16.89 -8.87 11.37
N SER A 28 -16.24 -9.43 12.39
CA SER A 28 -16.56 -10.75 12.94
C SER A 28 -17.48 -10.51 14.12
N SER A 29 -18.78 -10.68 13.91
CA SER A 29 -19.83 -10.37 14.87
C SER A 29 -19.69 -11.18 16.17
N ASN A 30 -18.97 -10.62 17.14
CA ASN A 30 -19.20 -10.86 18.56
C ASN A 30 -19.10 -9.51 19.27
N PHE A 31 -20.14 -8.71 19.02
CA PHE A 31 -20.28 -7.37 19.55
C PHE A 31 -21.12 -7.46 20.82
N ASN A 32 -20.49 -7.61 21.97
CA ASN A 32 -21.10 -7.17 23.22
C ASN A 32 -21.00 -5.64 23.24
N SER A 33 -21.98 -4.99 22.62
CA SER A 33 -22.18 -3.55 22.67
C SER A 33 -22.46 -3.09 24.09
N ASN A 34 -21.43 -2.59 24.76
CA ASN A 34 -21.57 -1.51 25.74
C ASN A 34 -20.36 -0.56 25.68
N PHE A 35 -19.82 -0.34 24.48
CA PHE A 35 -18.85 0.75 24.28
C PHE A 35 -19.56 1.91 23.60
N ARG A 36 -20.11 2.79 24.43
CA ARG A 36 -20.66 4.08 24.03
C ARG A 36 -19.50 5.04 23.75
N ASP A 37 -18.87 4.89 22.60
CA ASP A 37 -18.12 5.99 22.02
C ASP A 37 -19.08 6.83 21.18
N THR A 38 -19.66 7.80 21.88
CA THR A 38 -20.33 8.96 21.33
C THR A 38 -19.28 9.82 20.61
N GLY A 39 -19.27 9.78 19.28
CA GLY A 39 -18.67 10.80 18.42
C GLY A 39 -17.51 10.32 17.53
N SER A 40 -17.79 10.13 16.24
CA SER A 40 -17.33 11.08 15.22
C SER A 40 -17.80 10.65 13.83
N SER A 41 -18.92 11.22 13.39
CA SER A 41 -19.06 11.52 11.96
C SER A 41 -18.07 12.64 11.65
N THR A 42 -16.96 12.31 10.99
CA THR A 42 -16.25 13.26 10.14
C THR A 42 -15.69 12.50 8.93
N ASN A 43 -16.05 12.99 7.75
CA ASN A 43 -15.57 12.50 6.46
C ASN A 43 -14.03 12.54 6.43
N GLY A 44 -13.41 11.36 6.33
CA GLY A 44 -11.99 11.13 6.03
C GLY A 44 -11.01 11.42 7.18
N SER A 45 -10.42 10.38 7.78
CA SER A 45 -8.99 10.36 8.15
C SER A 45 -8.55 8.99 8.70
N THR A 46 -7.57 8.40 8.02
CA THR A 46 -6.34 7.84 8.58
C THR A 46 -6.21 7.82 10.12
N THR A 47 -6.19 6.59 10.65
CA THR A 47 -5.27 5.96 11.62
C THR A 47 -4.54 6.83 12.64
N THR A 48 -4.50 6.41 13.92
CA THR A 48 -3.25 6.39 14.73
C THR A 48 -3.41 5.58 16.02
N SER A 49 -2.75 4.42 16.08
CA SER A 49 -1.91 4.09 17.24
C SER A 49 -0.51 4.64 16.92
N THR A 50 -0.07 5.61 17.72
CA THR A 50 1.17 6.39 17.62
C THR A 50 2.38 5.49 17.89
N THR A 51 3.45 5.50 17.08
CA THR A 51 4.64 6.35 17.31
C THR A 51 5.54 6.41 16.05
N THR A 52 5.65 7.62 15.48
CA THR A 52 6.83 8.25 14.82
C THR A 52 7.44 7.52 13.60
N THR A 53 7.30 7.95 12.35
CA THR A 53 7.76 9.23 11.76
C THR A 53 7.11 9.41 10.36
N THR A 54 6.55 10.58 10.11
CA THR A 54 6.44 11.30 8.81
C THR A 54 6.61 10.53 7.48
N LYS A 55 5.58 10.56 6.61
CA LYS A 55 5.58 11.36 5.37
C LYS A 55 4.26 11.20 4.59
N THR A 56 3.40 12.19 4.75
CA THR A 56 2.36 12.56 3.80
C THR A 56 3.02 13.17 2.55
N SER A 57 2.55 12.75 1.38
CA SER A 57 2.53 13.50 0.11
C SER A 57 3.83 14.07 -0.48
N SER A 58 4.20 13.53 -1.66
CA SER A 58 4.78 14.21 -2.84
C SER A 58 6.09 15.01 -2.71
N THR A 59 6.93 14.83 -3.74
CA THR A 59 8.19 15.52 -4.11
C THR A 59 9.51 14.90 -3.63
N SER A 60 10.29 14.51 -4.64
CA SER A 60 11.76 14.34 -4.69
C SER A 60 12.48 13.36 -3.74
N SER A 61 13.32 12.55 -4.39
CA SER A 61 14.52 11.86 -3.90
C SER A 61 14.33 10.74 -2.88
N SER A 62 14.17 9.53 -3.42
CA SER A 62 14.95 8.35 -3.01
C SER A 62 14.76 7.32 -4.10
N ASP A 63 15.80 7.19 -4.92
CA ASP A 63 16.02 6.13 -5.89
C ASP A 63 15.71 4.77 -5.26
N ASP A 64 14.85 3.97 -5.89
CA ASP A 64 15.18 2.58 -6.22
C ASP A 64 14.00 1.81 -6.85
N LEU A 65 14.36 1.06 -7.89
CA LEU A 65 13.69 -0.14 -8.39
C LEU A 65 12.59 -0.02 -9.47
N GLY A 66 12.98 0.63 -10.57
CA GLY A 66 12.47 0.37 -11.93
C GLY A 66 13.60 0.06 -12.93
N SER A 67 14.56 -0.79 -12.54
CA SER A 67 15.79 -1.09 -13.30
C SER A 67 15.56 -2.12 -14.40
N VAL A 68 14.97 -1.67 -15.51
CA VAL A 68 15.11 -2.33 -16.83
C VAL A 68 15.48 -1.30 -17.92
N CYS A 69 15.18 -0.02 -17.68
CA CYS A 69 15.44 1.05 -18.63
C CYS A 69 16.92 1.49 -18.70
N CYS A 70 17.65 1.41 -17.58
CA CYS A 70 19.02 1.93 -17.50
C CYS A 70 20.04 1.05 -18.25
N GLY A 71 19.86 -0.28 -18.25
CA GLY A 71 20.76 -1.18 -18.95
C GLY A 71 20.75 -0.96 -20.47
N VAL A 72 19.56 -0.74 -21.05
CA VAL A 72 19.42 -0.54 -22.50
C VAL A 72 20.10 0.77 -22.95
N LEU A 73 19.96 1.85 -22.18
CA LEU A 73 20.58 3.13 -22.52
C LEU A 73 22.12 3.07 -22.43
N ILE A 74 22.65 2.37 -21.42
CA ILE A 74 24.10 2.18 -21.27
C ILE A 74 24.66 1.32 -22.42
N ILE A 75 23.97 0.24 -22.77
CA ILE A 75 24.37 -0.63 -23.89
C ILE A 75 24.37 0.16 -25.21
N LEU A 76 23.34 0.95 -25.49
CA LEU A 76 23.28 1.78 -26.70
C LEU A 76 24.41 2.82 -26.74
N PHE A 77 24.73 3.45 -25.62
CA PHE A 77 25.81 4.43 -25.55
C PHE A 77 27.18 3.79 -25.82
N ILE A 78 27.44 2.61 -25.25
CA ILE A 78 28.68 1.85 -25.49
C ILE A 78 28.82 1.48 -26.97
N ILE A 79 27.74 1.04 -27.62
CA ILE A 79 27.75 0.71 -29.05
C ILE A 79 28.11 1.95 -29.89
N ILE A 80 27.51 3.10 -29.60
CA ILE A 80 27.79 4.36 -30.32
C ILE A 80 29.25 4.79 -30.18
N LEU A 81 29.84 4.66 -28.99
CA LEU A 81 31.24 4.99 -28.77
C LEU A 81 32.17 4.09 -29.58
N ILE A 82 31.90 2.78 -29.63
CA ILE A 82 32.69 1.82 -30.42
C ILE A 82 32.63 2.17 -31.91
N MET A 83 31.45 2.55 -32.42
CA MET A 83 31.28 2.99 -33.81
C MET A 83 31.93 4.34 -34.13
N SER A 84 32.22 5.16 -33.13
CA SER A 84 32.86 6.48 -33.31
C SER A 84 34.39 6.41 -33.25
N ILE A 85 34.94 5.28 -32.79
CA ILE A 85 36.37 5.05 -32.58
C ILE A 85 37.00 4.22 -33.71
N GLY A 86 36.18 3.46 -34.45
CA GLY A 86 36.57 2.76 -35.68
C GLY A 86 36.31 3.60 -36.92
#